data_AF-K7KG31-F1
#
_entry.id   AF-K7KG31-F1
#
_cell.length_a   1.000
_cell.length_b   1.000
_cell.length_c   1.000
_cell.angle_alpha   90.00
_cell.angle_beta   90.00
_cell.angle_gamma   90.00
#
_symmetry.space_group_name_H-M   'P 1'
#
loop_
_entity.id
_entity.type
_entity.pdbx_description
1 polymer ?
#
loop_
_entity_poly.entity_id
_entity_poly.type
_entity_poly.pdbx_seq_one_letter_code
_entity_poly.pdbx_strand_id
1 'polypeptide(L)'
;MSTEITGNLKDMLVDVLSISRAYDTIKYVGLHREFLVHFGPQAAACGEKVEQGSEGVAFWVNIAQRQLQQAIDKERIWSRLTTSESIEVLEKDLAIFGFFVALGRSTQSFLSANGFNTLDDPIEDFIRYLIGGSILYYPQLSSISSYQLYVEVVCEELGWLPFYPGIISTTKQLHMHKNKQECPPNDEVAPQALDVCSHWMESFIKYSTWLESPSNVKAAKFLSKGHKKLVECMEELGMIKDKTLEVNTKESVERQRSTLHSTAKVSDSFNEALKKVEEAMLRLENLLQELYVSSTSSGKEHLNICSDLEKIR
;
A
#
# COMPACT_ATOMS: atom_id res chain seq x y z
N MET A 1 33.04 -3.56 -14.68
CA MET A 1 33.12 -4.50 -15.82
C MET A 1 32.05 -5.59 -15.82
N SER A 2 31.91 -6.49 -14.81
CA SER A 2 30.83 -7.50 -14.85
C SER A 2 29.42 -6.90 -14.71
N THR A 3 29.25 -5.91 -13.84
CA THR A 3 27.96 -5.25 -13.57
C THR A 3 27.43 -4.43 -14.75
N GLU A 4 28.30 -3.78 -15.53
CA GLU A 4 27.91 -2.97 -16.69
C GLU A 4 27.42 -3.84 -17.86
N ILE A 5 28.08 -4.99 -18.10
CA ILE A 5 27.66 -5.93 -19.15
C ILE A 5 26.31 -6.56 -18.77
N THR A 6 26.12 -6.92 -17.50
CA THR A 6 24.85 -7.46 -17.01
C THR A 6 23.73 -6.41 -17.02
N GLY A 7 24.02 -5.15 -16.71
CA GLY A 7 23.05 -4.04 -16.81
C GLY A 7 22.58 -3.82 -18.24
N ASN A 8 23.52 -3.69 -19.19
CA ASN A 8 23.20 -3.49 -20.60
C ASN A 8 22.38 -4.66 -21.18
N LEU A 9 22.68 -5.90 -20.80
CA LEU A 9 21.94 -7.07 -21.28
C LEU A 9 20.52 -7.14 -20.68
N LYS A 10 20.36 -6.67 -19.44
CA LYS A 10 19.05 -6.57 -18.78
C LYS A 10 18.19 -5.47 -19.41
N ASP A 11 18.75 -4.31 -19.69
CA ASP A 11 18.03 -3.23 -20.37
C ASP A 11 17.57 -3.67 -21.77
N MET A 12 18.47 -4.30 -22.54
CA MET A 12 18.10 -4.91 -23.82
C MET A 12 17.01 -5.98 -23.70
N LEU A 13 16.95 -6.73 -22.59
CA LEU A 13 15.90 -7.75 -22.39
C LEU A 13 14.53 -7.11 -22.24
N VAL A 14 14.41 -5.95 -21.59
CA VAL A 14 13.12 -5.24 -21.44
C VAL A 14 12.74 -4.47 -22.70
N ASP A 15 13.72 -4.04 -23.50
CA ASP A 15 13.47 -3.50 -24.84
C ASP A 15 12.87 -4.55 -25.81
N VAL A 16 13.10 -5.84 -25.53
CA VAL A 16 12.65 -6.97 -26.37
C VAL A 16 11.47 -7.73 -25.76
N LEU A 17 11.34 -7.76 -24.43
CA LEU A 17 10.35 -8.54 -23.69
C LEU A 17 9.58 -7.64 -22.71
N SER A 18 8.30 -7.95 -22.47
CA SER A 18 7.57 -7.31 -21.37
C SER A 18 8.29 -7.54 -20.04
N ILE A 19 8.15 -6.60 -19.11
CA ILE A 19 8.81 -6.66 -17.80
C ILE A 19 8.51 -7.97 -17.05
N SER A 20 7.27 -8.48 -17.16
CA SER A 20 6.88 -9.77 -16.60
C SER A 20 7.67 -10.93 -17.19
N ARG A 21 7.86 -10.94 -18.52
CA ARG A 21 8.59 -12.01 -19.19
C ARG A 21 10.10 -11.93 -18.95
N ALA A 22 10.64 -10.71 -18.87
CA ALA A 22 12.02 -10.49 -18.44
C ALA A 22 12.24 -11.02 -17.01
N TYR A 23 11.29 -10.73 -16.10
CA TYR A 23 11.31 -11.24 -14.72
C TYR A 23 11.31 -12.77 -14.67
N ASP A 24 10.38 -13.43 -15.37
CA ASP A 24 10.31 -14.90 -15.36
C ASP A 24 11.59 -15.55 -15.90
N THR A 25 12.16 -14.98 -16.95
CA THR A 25 13.43 -15.46 -17.55
C THR A 25 14.59 -15.31 -16.56
N ILE A 26 14.71 -14.15 -15.92
CA ILE A 26 15.81 -13.83 -15.00
C ILE A 26 15.65 -14.57 -13.67
N LYS A 27 14.41 -14.76 -13.19
CA LYS A 27 14.08 -15.57 -12.02
C LYS A 27 14.45 -17.04 -12.24
N TYR A 28 14.19 -17.59 -13.43
CA TYR A 28 14.51 -18.99 -13.74
C TYR A 28 16.01 -19.31 -13.62
N VAL A 29 16.88 -18.35 -13.96
CA VAL A 29 18.34 -18.49 -13.83
C VAL A 29 18.87 -18.10 -12.44
N GLY A 30 17.99 -17.85 -11.46
CA GLY A 30 18.37 -17.55 -10.08
C GLY A 30 18.78 -16.10 -9.80
N LEU A 31 18.61 -15.18 -10.77
CA LEU A 31 19.03 -13.78 -10.67
C LEU A 31 17.89 -12.83 -10.27
N HIS A 32 16.94 -13.34 -9.49
CA HIS A 32 15.74 -12.60 -9.05
C HIS A 32 16.10 -11.31 -8.29
N ARG A 33 17.04 -11.36 -7.34
CA ARG A 33 17.40 -10.18 -6.53
C ARG A 33 18.04 -9.10 -7.39
N GLU A 34 18.89 -9.51 -8.33
CA GLU A 34 19.55 -8.60 -9.25
C GLU A 34 18.60 -8.04 -10.30
N PHE A 35 17.48 -8.72 -10.60
CA PHE A 35 16.39 -8.12 -11.36
C PHE A 35 15.77 -6.98 -10.56
N LEU A 36 15.37 -7.26 -9.32
CA LEU A 36 14.66 -6.30 -8.48
C LEU A 36 15.48 -5.07 -8.17
N VAL A 37 16.78 -5.22 -7.85
CA VAL A 37 17.65 -4.07 -7.58
C VAL A 37 17.83 -3.20 -8.83
N HIS A 38 17.81 -3.79 -10.03
CA HIS A 38 18.03 -3.07 -11.28
C HIS A 38 16.76 -2.38 -11.79
N PHE A 39 15.62 -3.09 -11.76
CA PHE A 39 14.35 -2.59 -12.28
C PHE A 39 13.43 -1.97 -11.23
N GLY A 40 13.69 -2.23 -9.95
CA GLY A 40 12.93 -1.68 -8.81
C GLY A 40 12.76 -0.16 -8.82
N PRO A 41 13.78 0.64 -9.19
CA PRO A 41 13.61 2.09 -9.36
C PRO A 41 12.53 2.47 -10.38
N GLN A 42 12.27 1.65 -11.40
CA GLN A 42 11.19 1.89 -12.36
C GLN A 42 9.81 1.74 -11.71
N ALA A 43 9.68 0.85 -10.72
CA ALA A 43 8.45 0.70 -9.94
C ALA A 43 8.12 1.96 -9.13
N ALA A 44 9.15 2.68 -8.66
CA ALA A 44 9.00 3.90 -7.87
C ALA A 44 8.86 5.17 -8.70
N ALA A 45 9.20 5.13 -9.99
CA ALA A 45 9.09 6.25 -10.92
C ALA A 45 7.61 6.56 -11.24
N CYS A 46 6.89 7.10 -10.27
CA CYS A 46 5.52 7.56 -10.43
C CYS A 46 5.48 8.71 -11.45
N GLY A 47 4.67 8.56 -12.50
CA GLY A 47 4.09 9.70 -13.21
C GLY A 47 4.91 10.36 -14.34
N GLU A 48 6.16 9.98 -14.58
CA GLU A 48 6.94 10.57 -15.68
C GLU A 48 7.32 9.53 -16.76
N LYS A 49 6.65 9.65 -17.90
CA LYS A 49 7.06 9.17 -19.24
C LYS A 49 7.22 7.66 -19.48
N VAL A 50 7.03 6.80 -18.48
CA VAL A 50 6.99 5.38 -18.78
C VAL A 50 5.57 5.04 -19.25
N GLU A 51 5.42 4.58 -20.48
CA GLU A 51 4.24 3.83 -20.95
C GLU A 51 4.08 2.50 -20.18
N GLN A 52 4.36 2.47 -18.88
CA GLN A 52 3.95 1.40 -18.00
C GLN A 52 2.45 1.56 -17.82
N GLY A 53 1.72 1.02 -18.80
CA GLY A 53 0.28 0.86 -18.71
C GLY A 53 -0.10 0.07 -17.46
N SER A 54 -1.40 -0.13 -17.28
CA SER A 54 -1.97 -0.84 -16.12
C SER A 54 -1.30 -2.18 -15.80
N GLU A 55 -0.68 -2.83 -16.78
CA GLU A 55 0.08 -4.08 -16.63
C GLU A 55 1.37 -3.92 -15.80
N GLY A 56 2.12 -2.82 -15.96
CA GLY A 56 3.37 -2.59 -15.25
C GLY A 56 3.16 -2.38 -13.75
N VAL A 57 2.17 -1.56 -13.39
CA VAL A 57 1.79 -1.33 -12.00
C VAL A 57 1.27 -2.62 -11.36
N ALA A 58 0.40 -3.36 -12.06
CA ALA A 58 -0.10 -4.65 -11.60
C ALA A 58 1.03 -5.65 -11.34
N PHE A 59 2.03 -5.70 -12.23
CA PHE A 59 3.22 -6.52 -12.08
C PHE A 59 3.96 -6.18 -10.77
N TRP A 60 4.26 -4.90 -10.53
CA TRP A 60 5.00 -4.49 -9.32
C TRP A 60 4.24 -4.76 -8.03
N VAL A 61 2.93 -4.48 -7.99
CA VAL A 61 2.07 -4.83 -6.84
C VAL A 61 2.11 -6.34 -6.58
N ASN A 62 2.01 -7.16 -7.63
CA ASN A 62 2.05 -8.62 -7.50
C ASN A 62 3.40 -9.13 -6.97
N ILE A 63 4.51 -8.58 -7.48
CA ILE A 63 5.86 -8.93 -7.05
C ILE A 63 6.06 -8.58 -5.57
N ALA A 64 5.72 -7.36 -5.17
CA ALA A 64 5.85 -6.91 -3.78
C ALA A 64 5.02 -7.78 -2.84
N GLN A 65 3.76 -8.07 -3.18
CA GLN A 65 2.90 -8.95 -2.38
C GLN A 65 3.44 -10.36 -2.26
N ARG A 66 3.89 -10.97 -3.36
CA ARG A 66 4.40 -12.35 -3.35
C ARG A 66 5.70 -12.47 -2.56
N GLN A 67 6.60 -11.51 -2.71
CA GLN A 67 7.88 -11.54 -1.99
C GLN A 67 7.66 -11.39 -0.49
N LEU A 68 6.80 -10.47 -0.08
CA LEU A 68 6.45 -10.31 1.33
C LEU A 68 5.75 -11.55 1.89
N GLN A 69 4.78 -12.14 1.16
CA GLN A 69 4.16 -13.41 1.57
C GLN A 69 5.20 -14.51 1.81
N GLN A 70 6.14 -14.69 0.88
CA GLN A 70 7.20 -15.68 1.02
C GLN A 70 8.11 -15.43 2.23
N ALA A 71 8.46 -14.17 2.49
CA ALA A 71 9.28 -13.83 3.65
C ALA A 71 8.53 -14.00 4.98
N ILE A 72 7.25 -13.64 5.01
CA ILE A 72 6.36 -13.81 6.16
C ILE A 72 6.18 -15.29 6.51
N ASP A 73 6.02 -16.15 5.51
CA ASP A 73 5.96 -17.60 5.69
C ASP A 73 7.30 -18.16 6.17
N LYS A 74 8.40 -17.79 5.49
CA LYS A 74 9.76 -18.26 5.80
C LYS A 74 10.16 -17.93 7.25
N GLU A 75 9.88 -16.72 7.71
CA GLU A 75 10.15 -16.27 9.08
C GLU A 75 9.03 -16.63 10.07
N ARG A 76 7.98 -17.29 9.58
CA ARG A 76 6.80 -17.74 10.34
C ARG A 76 6.20 -16.63 11.19
N ILE A 77 6.09 -15.43 10.64
CA ILE A 77 5.56 -14.26 11.38
C ILE A 77 4.13 -14.54 11.86
N TRP A 78 3.33 -15.21 11.04
CA TRP A 78 1.97 -15.63 11.37
C TRP A 78 1.89 -16.51 12.63
N SER A 79 2.94 -17.27 12.97
CA SER A 79 2.97 -18.14 14.16
C SER A 79 2.97 -17.35 15.48
N ARG A 80 3.26 -16.05 15.42
CA ARG A 80 3.21 -15.12 16.56
C ARG A 80 1.82 -14.53 16.77
N LEU A 81 0.86 -14.82 15.87
CA LEU A 81 -0.51 -14.33 15.92
C LEU A 81 -1.43 -15.44 16.41
N THR A 82 -2.06 -15.24 17.57
CA THR A 82 -3.15 -16.11 18.05
C THR A 82 -4.47 -15.65 17.44
N THR A 83 -4.82 -16.19 16.27
CA THR A 83 -6.04 -15.88 15.51
C THR A 83 -6.65 -17.16 14.91
N SER A 84 -7.94 -17.13 14.59
CA SER A 84 -8.68 -18.22 13.94
C SER A 84 -8.55 -18.24 12.42
N GLU A 85 -7.95 -17.21 11.83
CA GLU A 85 -7.74 -17.11 10.38
C GLU A 85 -6.71 -18.14 9.88
N SER A 86 -6.89 -18.58 8.63
CA SER A 86 -5.95 -19.51 8.01
C SER A 86 -4.62 -18.82 7.73
N ILE A 87 -3.55 -19.60 7.66
CA ILE A 87 -2.21 -19.10 7.38
C ILE A 87 -2.20 -18.30 6.07
N GLU A 88 -2.91 -18.77 5.04
CA GLU A 88 -2.98 -18.11 3.73
C GLU A 88 -3.65 -16.72 3.81
N VAL A 89 -4.62 -16.53 4.71
CA VAL A 89 -5.25 -15.22 4.95
C VAL A 89 -4.27 -14.31 5.68
N LEU A 90 -3.59 -14.83 6.70
CA LEU A 90 -2.61 -14.07 7.48
C LEU A 90 -1.45 -13.59 6.62
N GLU A 91 -0.89 -14.45 5.78
CA GLU A 91 0.21 -14.09 4.88
C GLU A 91 -0.17 -12.97 3.92
N LYS A 92 -1.40 -12.99 3.39
CA LYS A 92 -1.90 -11.95 2.48
C LYS A 92 -2.09 -10.62 3.19
N ASP A 93 -2.77 -10.61 4.33
CA ASP A 93 -2.99 -9.39 5.11
C ASP A 93 -1.65 -8.78 5.56
N LEU A 94 -0.77 -9.61 6.13
CA LEU A 94 0.55 -9.19 6.60
C LEU A 94 1.44 -8.72 5.46
N ALA A 95 1.33 -9.25 4.25
CA ALA A 95 2.11 -8.75 3.13
C ALA A 95 1.72 -7.31 2.77
N ILE A 96 0.44 -6.96 2.91
CA ILE A 96 -0.06 -5.63 2.54
C ILE A 96 0.24 -4.65 3.65
N PHE A 97 -0.06 -5.01 4.88
CA PHE A 97 0.39 -4.27 6.05
C PHE A 97 1.90 -4.02 5.98
N GLY A 98 2.68 -5.02 5.59
CA GLY A 98 4.13 -4.95 5.53
C GLY A 98 4.61 -3.96 4.49
N PHE A 99 3.95 -3.94 3.33
CA PHE A 99 4.20 -2.95 2.30
C PHE A 99 3.96 -1.52 2.81
N PHE A 100 2.82 -1.27 3.45
CA PHE A 100 2.49 0.06 3.95
C PHE A 100 3.29 0.46 5.19
N VAL A 101 3.76 -0.49 6.00
CA VAL A 101 4.76 -0.26 7.04
C VAL A 101 6.05 0.26 6.42
N ALA A 102 6.57 -0.41 5.38
CA ALA A 102 7.80 -0.01 4.70
C ALA A 102 7.66 1.35 3.99
N LEU A 103 6.51 1.59 3.35
CA LEU A 103 6.16 2.88 2.76
C LEU A 103 6.12 3.96 3.83
N GLY A 104 5.35 3.78 4.91
CA GLY A 104 5.21 4.75 5.99
C GLY A 104 6.54 5.11 6.66
N ARG A 105 7.42 4.12 6.89
CA ARG A 105 8.78 4.38 7.39
C ARG A 105 9.65 5.15 6.40
N SER A 106 9.56 4.80 5.12
CA SER A 106 10.27 5.52 4.04
C SER A 106 9.78 6.96 3.92
N THR A 107 8.47 7.19 3.99
CA THR A 107 7.83 8.52 3.98
C THR A 107 8.26 9.34 5.18
N GLN A 108 8.22 8.77 6.39
CA GLN A 108 8.70 9.44 7.60
C GLN A 108 10.18 9.86 7.47
N SER A 109 11.03 8.95 6.97
CA SER A 109 12.44 9.26 6.74
C SER A 109 12.63 10.33 5.66
N PHE A 110 11.80 10.33 4.62
CA PHE A 110 11.83 11.32 3.55
C PHE A 110 11.48 12.72 4.04
N LEU A 111 10.40 12.84 4.80
CA LEU A 111 9.98 14.11 5.40
C LEU A 111 11.05 14.63 6.38
N SER A 112 11.55 13.78 7.28
CA SER A 112 12.59 14.15 8.25
C SER A 112 13.90 14.57 7.56
N ALA A 113 14.28 13.89 6.47
CA ALA A 113 15.47 14.25 5.70
C ALA A 113 15.36 15.66 5.10
N ASN A 114 14.14 16.10 4.76
CA ASN A 114 13.80 17.37 4.12
C ASN A 114 13.29 18.47 5.09
N GLY A 115 13.49 18.31 6.41
CA GLY A 115 13.25 19.38 7.39
C GLY A 115 11.89 19.33 8.10
N PHE A 116 11.05 18.33 7.82
CA PHE A 116 9.79 18.11 8.54
C PHE A 116 10.03 17.27 9.80
N ASN A 117 10.66 17.88 10.82
CA ASN A 117 10.91 17.20 12.11
C ASN A 117 9.67 17.18 13.02
N THR A 118 8.78 18.16 12.86
CA THR A 118 7.46 18.23 13.48
C THR A 118 6.45 18.23 12.35
N LEU A 119 5.67 17.17 12.23
CA LEU A 119 4.63 17.06 11.23
C LEU A 119 3.35 17.70 11.77
N ASP A 120 2.56 18.32 10.91
CA ASP A 120 1.21 18.74 11.28
C ASP A 120 0.33 17.49 11.52
N ASP A 121 -0.65 17.64 12.43
CA ASP A 121 -1.52 16.57 12.92
C ASP A 121 -2.13 15.64 11.83
N PRO A 122 -2.59 16.09 10.63
CA PRO A 122 -3.11 15.17 9.62
C PRO A 122 -2.06 14.21 9.05
N ILE A 123 -0.90 14.75 8.65
CA ILE A 123 0.17 13.98 8.00
C ILE A 123 0.79 13.01 9.01
N GLU A 124 1.00 13.47 10.26
CA GLU A 124 1.53 12.62 11.31
C GLU A 124 0.60 11.43 11.58
N ASP A 125 -0.70 11.68 11.71
CA ASP A 125 -1.69 10.63 11.96
C ASP A 125 -1.81 9.64 10.80
N PHE A 126 -1.69 10.10 9.55
CA PHE A 126 -1.65 9.24 8.38
C PHE A 126 -0.41 8.35 8.37
N ILE A 127 0.79 8.91 8.59
CA ILE A 127 2.04 8.15 8.64
C ILE A 127 2.02 7.15 9.80
N ARG A 128 1.53 7.56 10.97
CA ARG A 128 1.38 6.68 12.13
C ARG A 128 0.43 5.52 11.82
N TYR A 129 -0.61 5.77 11.04
CA TYR A 129 -1.52 4.73 10.56
C TYR A 129 -0.84 3.78 9.57
N LEU A 130 -0.06 4.26 8.60
CA LEU A 130 0.69 3.40 7.68
C LEU A 130 1.66 2.48 8.41
N ILE A 131 2.38 3.03 9.40
CA ILE A 131 3.33 2.27 10.21
C ILE A 131 2.53 1.32 11.12
N GLY A 132 1.82 1.82 12.14
CA GLY A 132 1.27 0.98 13.21
C GLY A 132 -0.14 0.41 12.98
N GLY A 133 -0.83 0.78 11.89
CA GLY A 133 -2.25 0.48 11.71
C GLY A 133 -2.60 -1.01 11.67
N SER A 134 -1.64 -1.87 11.32
CA SER A 134 -1.78 -3.33 11.33
C SER A 134 -2.15 -3.89 12.70
N ILE A 135 -1.69 -3.26 13.79
CA ILE A 135 -1.97 -3.66 15.18
C ILE A 135 -3.47 -3.53 15.50
N LEU A 136 -4.20 -2.65 14.81
CA LEU A 136 -5.65 -2.51 14.97
C LEU A 136 -6.43 -3.73 14.46
N TYR A 137 -5.83 -4.50 13.55
CA TYR A 137 -6.44 -5.67 12.90
C TYR A 137 -5.89 -6.99 13.46
N TYR A 138 -4.63 -6.98 13.92
CA TYR A 138 -3.98 -8.07 14.63
C TYR A 138 -3.32 -7.56 15.91
N PRO A 139 -4.09 -7.40 17.01
CA PRO A 139 -3.57 -6.91 18.29
C PRO A 139 -2.40 -7.72 18.85
N GLN A 140 -2.25 -8.99 18.42
CA GLN A 140 -1.15 -9.86 18.80
C GLN A 140 0.22 -9.37 18.27
N LEU A 141 0.22 -8.55 17.21
CA LEU A 141 1.43 -7.85 16.78
C LEU A 141 1.90 -6.78 17.77
N SER A 142 1.08 -6.34 18.73
CA SER A 142 1.46 -5.27 19.67
C SER A 142 2.66 -5.61 20.57
N SER A 143 3.03 -6.88 20.69
CA SER A 143 4.29 -7.27 21.33
C SER A 143 5.46 -6.63 20.57
N ILE A 144 6.26 -5.83 21.28
CA ILE A 144 7.41 -5.11 20.72
C ILE A 144 8.30 -6.04 19.90
N SER A 145 8.59 -7.25 20.39
CA SER A 145 9.46 -8.20 19.69
C SER A 145 8.84 -8.76 18.42
N SER A 146 7.53 -9.00 18.40
CA SER A 146 6.81 -9.48 17.22
C SER A 146 6.74 -8.39 16.15
N TYR A 147 6.40 -7.16 16.56
CA TYR A 147 6.32 -6.03 15.65
C TYR A 147 7.68 -5.64 15.08
N GLN A 148 8.73 -5.59 15.91
CA GLN A 148 10.08 -5.25 15.45
C GLN A 148 10.60 -6.26 14.44
N LEU A 149 10.46 -7.57 14.71
CA LEU A 149 10.84 -8.60 13.74
C LEU A 149 10.06 -8.45 12.44
N TYR A 150 8.74 -8.25 12.54
CA TYR A 150 7.90 -8.08 11.36
C TYR A 150 8.34 -6.87 10.52
N VAL A 151 8.56 -5.72 11.16
CA VAL A 151 9.04 -4.49 10.50
C VAL A 151 10.41 -4.70 9.86
N GLU A 152 11.34 -5.39 10.54
CA GLU A 152 12.67 -5.70 10.02
C GLU A 152 12.59 -6.55 8.75
N VAL A 153 11.83 -7.65 8.79
CA VAL A 153 11.62 -8.55 7.65
C VAL A 153 11.05 -7.81 6.45
N VAL A 154 9.97 -7.04 6.63
CA VAL A 154 9.31 -6.36 5.50
C VAL A 154 10.17 -5.25 4.90
N CYS A 155 10.94 -4.53 5.73
CA CYS A 155 11.84 -3.47 5.27
C CYS A 155 13.08 -4.04 4.56
N GLU A 156 13.63 -5.16 5.02
CA GLU A 156 14.75 -5.82 4.32
C GLU A 156 14.30 -6.36 2.96
N GLU A 157 13.14 -7.02 2.92
CA GLU A 157 12.60 -7.61 1.69
C GLU A 157 12.21 -6.57 0.65
N LEU A 158 11.75 -5.39 1.06
CA LEU A 158 11.46 -4.27 0.16
C LEU A 158 12.66 -3.35 -0.08
N GLY A 159 13.86 -3.70 0.37
CA GLY A 159 15.06 -2.88 0.20
C GLY A 159 15.44 -2.60 -1.27
N TRP A 160 14.86 -3.31 -2.23
CA TRP A 160 15.03 -3.08 -3.67
C TRP A 160 14.10 -1.99 -4.25
N LEU A 161 13.08 -1.55 -3.50
CA LEU A 161 12.08 -0.60 -3.96
C LEU A 161 12.33 0.79 -3.33
N PRO A 162 13.02 1.72 -4.03
CA PRO A 162 13.30 3.04 -3.48
C PRO A 162 12.07 3.95 -3.64
N PHE A 163 11.11 3.89 -2.71
CA PHE A 163 9.89 4.72 -2.72
C PHE A 163 10.16 6.20 -3.02
N TYR A 164 11.27 6.72 -2.51
CA TYR A 164 11.73 8.09 -2.73
C TYR A 164 13.17 8.08 -3.26
N PRO A 165 13.45 8.72 -4.42
CA PRO A 165 14.81 8.84 -4.93
C PRO A 165 15.73 9.53 -3.92
N GLY A 166 16.95 8.99 -3.74
CA GLY A 166 17.99 9.62 -2.91
C GLY A 166 18.03 9.18 -1.43
N ILE A 167 17.08 8.38 -0.96
CA ILE A 167 17.08 7.81 0.39
C ILE A 167 17.51 6.35 0.30
N ILE A 168 18.82 6.12 0.30
CA ILE A 168 19.36 4.77 0.46
C ILE A 168 19.28 4.43 1.95
N SER A 169 18.52 3.38 2.28
CA SER A 169 18.27 2.86 3.63
C SER A 169 19.49 3.01 4.54
N THR A 170 19.27 3.68 5.66
CA THR A 170 20.26 4.11 6.64
C THR A 170 20.82 2.93 7.43
N THR A 171 21.77 2.20 6.83
CA THR A 171 22.72 1.34 7.58
C THR A 171 24.17 1.75 7.38
N LYS A 172 24.46 2.79 6.58
CA LYS A 172 25.83 3.28 6.34
C LYS A 172 26.09 4.77 6.61
N GLN A 173 25.13 5.50 7.20
CA GLN A 173 25.27 6.96 7.44
C GLN A 173 25.48 7.38 8.90
N LEU A 174 25.89 6.48 9.80
CA LEU A 174 26.24 6.82 11.19
C LEU A 174 27.52 7.69 11.36
N HIS A 175 28.09 8.27 10.28
CA HIS A 175 29.37 8.97 10.38
C HIS A 175 29.59 10.18 9.44
N MET A 176 28.56 10.95 9.14
CA MET A 176 28.76 12.27 8.51
C MET A 176 27.95 13.34 9.25
N HIS A 177 28.64 14.04 10.16
CA HIS A 177 28.27 15.36 10.65
C HIS A 177 28.21 16.31 9.44
N LYS A 178 27.08 16.35 8.73
CA LYS A 178 26.76 17.48 7.85
C LYS A 178 25.99 18.47 8.71
N ASN A 179 26.60 19.63 8.94
CA ASN A 179 25.91 20.82 9.41
C ASN A 179 24.70 21.06 8.50
N LYS A 180 23.52 20.57 8.90
CA LYS A 180 22.25 20.94 8.29
C LYS A 180 22.01 22.38 8.69
N GLN A 181 22.39 23.29 7.81
CA GLN A 181 21.80 24.61 7.78
C GLN A 181 20.29 24.39 7.67
N GLU A 182 19.53 24.89 8.65
CA GLU A 182 18.06 24.91 8.67
C GLU A 182 17.57 25.67 7.45
N CYS A 183 17.53 24.99 6.29
CA CYS A 183 16.73 25.46 5.18
C CYS A 183 15.28 25.20 5.59
N PRO A 184 14.38 26.19 5.48
CA PRO A 184 12.96 25.95 5.71
C PRO A 184 12.49 24.77 4.85
N PRO A 185 11.56 23.95 5.36
CA PRO A 185 11.00 22.84 4.60
C PRO A 185 10.51 23.34 3.25
N ASN A 186 10.89 22.65 2.16
CA ASN A 186 10.36 22.97 0.84
C ASN A 186 8.87 22.58 0.81
N ASP A 187 7.99 23.53 0.50
CA ASP A 187 6.53 23.36 0.47
C ASP A 187 6.08 22.22 -0.47
N GLU A 188 6.91 21.83 -1.45
CA GLU A 188 6.60 20.76 -2.41
C GLU A 188 6.84 19.34 -1.86
N VAL A 189 7.59 19.20 -0.76
CA VAL A 189 8.02 17.89 -0.24
C VAL A 189 6.86 17.10 0.36
N ALA A 190 5.98 17.74 1.14
CA ALA A 190 4.81 17.08 1.70
C ALA A 190 3.82 16.62 0.62
N PRO A 191 3.46 17.46 -0.38
CA PRO A 191 2.69 17.02 -1.55
C PRO A 191 3.33 15.84 -2.28
N GLN A 192 4.64 15.88 -2.54
CA GLN A 192 5.35 14.75 -3.17
C GLN A 192 5.26 13.46 -2.34
N ALA A 193 5.36 13.58 -1.01
CA ALA A 193 5.22 12.46 -0.10
C ALA A 193 3.83 11.82 -0.19
N LEU A 194 2.79 12.64 -0.20
CA LEU A 194 1.40 12.19 -0.33
C LEU A 194 1.09 11.63 -1.72
N ASP A 195 1.64 12.20 -2.80
CA ASP A 195 1.46 11.69 -4.17
C ASP A 195 2.00 10.26 -4.30
N VAL A 196 3.18 9.98 -3.74
CA VAL A 196 3.75 8.62 -3.71
C VAL A 196 2.86 7.69 -2.88
N CYS A 197 2.33 8.15 -1.75
CA CYS A 197 1.41 7.36 -0.94
C CYS A 197 0.10 7.06 -1.68
N SER A 198 -0.45 8.05 -2.40
CA SER A 198 -1.67 7.91 -3.22
C SER A 198 -1.46 6.89 -4.31
N HIS A 199 -0.36 7.02 -5.05
CA HIS A 199 -0.02 6.09 -6.12
C HIS A 199 -0.03 4.64 -5.62
N TRP A 200 0.67 4.36 -4.53
CA TRP A 200 0.75 3.00 -4.01
C TRP A 200 -0.56 2.52 -3.38
N MET A 201 -1.25 3.36 -2.62
CA MET A 201 -2.54 3.01 -2.02
C MET A 201 -3.57 2.66 -3.11
N GLU A 202 -3.70 3.50 -4.13
CA GLU A 202 -4.59 3.28 -5.27
C GLU A 202 -4.18 2.06 -6.10
N SER A 203 -2.88 1.87 -6.31
CA SER A 203 -2.36 0.71 -7.04
C SER A 203 -2.67 -0.59 -6.30
N PHE A 204 -2.51 -0.63 -4.98
CA PHE A 204 -2.89 -1.78 -4.17
C PHE A 204 -4.40 -1.97 -4.15
N ILE A 205 -5.22 -0.92 -4.06
CA ILE A 205 -6.68 -1.03 -4.14
C ILE A 205 -7.10 -1.60 -5.51
N LYS A 206 -6.43 -1.22 -6.59
CA LYS A 206 -6.83 -1.59 -7.95
C LYS A 206 -6.33 -2.96 -8.41
N TYR A 207 -5.10 -3.34 -8.08
CA TYR A 207 -4.41 -4.49 -8.68
C TYR A 207 -4.20 -5.68 -7.75
N SER A 208 -4.57 -5.54 -6.48
CA SER A 208 -4.60 -6.63 -5.51
C SER A 208 -5.63 -7.69 -5.89
N THR A 209 -5.17 -8.85 -6.35
CA THR A 209 -6.05 -9.97 -6.77
C THR A 209 -6.85 -10.60 -5.64
N TRP A 210 -6.51 -10.30 -4.38
CA TRP A 210 -7.11 -10.90 -3.19
C TRP A 210 -8.32 -10.10 -2.67
N LEU A 211 -8.56 -8.87 -3.19
CA LEU A 211 -9.82 -8.13 -2.96
C LEU A 211 -11.06 -8.83 -3.54
N GLU A 212 -10.85 -9.82 -4.42
CA GLU A 212 -11.90 -10.64 -5.02
C GLU A 212 -12.33 -11.82 -4.13
N SER A 213 -11.63 -12.08 -3.02
CA SER A 213 -11.94 -13.16 -2.08
C SER A 213 -12.50 -12.61 -0.75
N PRO A 214 -13.65 -13.10 -0.26
CA PRO A 214 -14.29 -12.58 0.95
C PRO A 214 -13.44 -12.76 2.21
N SER A 215 -12.47 -13.67 2.22
CA SER A 215 -11.60 -13.96 3.38
C SER A 215 -10.65 -12.83 3.81
N ASN A 216 -10.68 -11.66 3.15
CA ASN A 216 -9.59 -10.68 3.15
C ASN A 216 -10.03 -9.28 3.60
N VAL A 217 -10.99 -9.26 4.51
CA VAL A 217 -11.68 -8.08 5.03
C VAL A 217 -10.72 -7.08 5.66
N LYS A 218 -9.69 -7.56 6.36
CA LYS A 218 -8.86 -6.72 7.22
C LYS A 218 -7.93 -5.84 6.42
N ALA A 219 -7.17 -6.39 5.48
CA ALA A 219 -6.37 -5.52 4.63
C ALA A 219 -7.22 -4.64 3.70
N ALA A 220 -8.42 -5.07 3.28
CA ALA A 220 -9.33 -4.21 2.52
C ALA A 220 -9.80 -3.01 3.35
N LYS A 221 -10.21 -3.26 4.61
CA LYS A 221 -10.54 -2.20 5.58
C LYS A 221 -9.34 -1.31 5.88
N PHE A 222 -8.15 -1.87 5.98
CA PHE A 222 -6.93 -1.10 6.21
C PHE A 222 -6.65 -0.13 5.06
N LEU A 223 -6.72 -0.61 3.82
CA LEU A 223 -6.52 0.20 2.61
C LEU A 223 -7.59 1.28 2.51
N SER A 224 -8.86 0.95 2.72
CA SER A 224 -9.96 1.92 2.67
C SER A 224 -9.80 3.02 3.72
N LYS A 225 -9.53 2.65 4.99
CA LYS A 225 -9.30 3.63 6.06
C LYS A 225 -8.03 4.46 5.84
N GLY A 226 -6.98 3.86 5.30
CA GLY A 226 -5.74 4.55 4.94
C GLY A 226 -5.95 5.53 3.80
N HIS A 227 -6.66 5.12 2.75
CA HIS A 227 -7.02 5.97 1.62
C HIS A 227 -7.89 7.16 2.07
N LYS A 228 -8.86 6.94 2.97
CA LYS A 228 -9.64 8.03 3.55
C LYS A 228 -8.76 9.05 4.28
N LYS A 229 -7.87 8.58 5.16
CA LYS A 229 -6.91 9.46 5.86
C LYS A 229 -5.99 10.22 4.91
N LEU A 230 -5.57 9.57 3.82
CA LEU A 230 -4.75 10.21 2.80
C LEU A 230 -5.50 11.33 2.09
N VAL A 231 -6.75 11.09 1.69
CA VAL A 231 -7.60 12.12 1.06
C VAL A 231 -7.80 13.29 2.01
N GLU A 232 -8.10 13.05 3.30
CA GLU A 232 -8.18 14.08 4.33
C GLU A 232 -6.89 14.92 4.40
N CYS A 233 -5.71 14.30 4.38
CA CYS A 233 -4.42 15.02 4.34
C CYS A 233 -4.25 15.87 3.07
N MET A 234 -4.64 15.34 1.91
CA MET A 234 -4.51 16.04 0.63
C MET A 234 -5.50 17.22 0.52
N GLU A 235 -6.69 17.10 1.10
CA GLU A 235 -7.67 18.19 1.22
C GLU A 235 -7.13 19.31 2.13
N GLU A 236 -6.57 18.97 3.29
CA GLU A 236 -5.99 19.94 4.23
C GLU A 236 -4.78 20.68 3.66
N LEU A 237 -3.96 20.02 2.83
CA LEU A 237 -2.88 20.68 2.07
C LEU A 237 -3.36 21.44 0.82
N GLY A 238 -4.67 21.48 0.55
CA GLY A 238 -5.23 22.17 -0.62
C GLY A 238 -4.87 21.56 -1.97
N MET A 239 -4.42 20.29 -1.99
CA MET A 239 -4.10 19.57 -3.22
C MET A 239 -5.35 19.18 -4.01
N ILE A 240 -6.48 19.00 -3.32
CA ILE A 240 -7.77 18.67 -3.92
C ILE A 240 -8.59 19.95 -4.02
N LYS A 241 -8.64 20.53 -5.22
CA LYS A 241 -9.52 21.68 -5.49
C LYS A 241 -10.98 21.23 -5.54
N ASP A 242 -11.77 21.70 -4.59
CA ASP A 242 -13.22 21.54 -4.58
C ASP A 242 -13.83 22.19 -5.84
N LYS A 243 -14.51 21.40 -6.68
CA LYS A 243 -15.06 21.84 -7.99
C LYS A 243 -16.30 22.73 -7.88
N THR A 244 -16.55 23.31 -6.71
CA THR A 244 -17.86 23.89 -6.39
C THR A 244 -17.92 25.42 -6.57
N LEU A 245 -16.86 26.09 -7.03
CA LEU A 245 -16.81 27.57 -7.14
C LEU A 245 -16.38 28.20 -8.48
N GLU A 246 -16.14 27.44 -9.55
CA GLU A 246 -15.69 27.99 -10.85
C GLU A 246 -16.62 27.63 -12.02
N VAL A 247 -17.87 28.09 -11.99
CA VAL A 247 -18.76 28.13 -13.19
C VAL A 247 -18.92 29.56 -13.72
N ASN A 248 -18.47 30.57 -12.97
CA ASN A 248 -18.58 31.96 -13.36
C ASN A 248 -17.19 32.59 -13.34
N THR A 249 -16.47 32.59 -14.47
CA THR A 249 -15.70 33.72 -15.02
C THR A 249 -14.73 33.23 -16.11
N LYS A 250 -15.16 33.37 -17.37
CA LYS A 250 -14.40 33.81 -18.55
C LYS A 250 -13.19 32.98 -19.03
N GLU A 251 -13.42 32.35 -20.19
CA GLU A 251 -12.55 32.31 -21.38
C GLU A 251 -11.24 33.11 -21.27
N SER A 252 -10.09 32.42 -21.30
CA SER A 252 -8.85 32.90 -21.92
C SER A 252 -7.67 31.94 -21.68
N VAL A 253 -7.29 31.22 -22.75
CA VAL A 253 -5.89 31.02 -23.17
C VAL A 253 -5.02 29.95 -22.45
N GLU A 254 -4.53 29.02 -23.27
CA GLU A 254 -3.31 28.18 -23.15
C GLU A 254 -3.22 27.12 -22.04
N ARG A 255 -3.42 25.83 -22.35
CA ARG A 255 -2.47 24.87 -22.96
C ARG A 255 -1.28 24.55 -22.01
N GLN A 256 -1.30 23.31 -21.52
CA GLN A 256 -0.30 22.58 -20.70
C GLN A 256 -0.66 22.44 -19.20
N ARG A 257 -0.57 21.20 -18.70
CA ARG A 257 -0.84 20.68 -17.33
C ARG A 257 -2.30 20.42 -16.93
N SER A 258 -2.70 19.14 -16.88
CA SER A 258 -3.38 18.52 -15.72
C SER A 258 -3.84 17.08 -16.02
N THR A 259 -3.06 16.11 -15.57
CA THR A 259 -3.43 14.67 -15.58
C THR A 259 -4.05 14.24 -14.22
N LEU A 260 -4.65 15.18 -13.46
CA LEU A 260 -5.20 14.94 -12.12
C LEU A 260 -6.74 14.81 -12.08
N HIS A 261 -7.41 14.65 -13.23
CA HIS A 261 -8.88 14.68 -13.30
C HIS A 261 -9.59 13.32 -13.22
N SER A 262 -8.88 12.20 -13.03
CA SER A 262 -9.50 10.86 -12.92
C SER A 262 -9.63 10.31 -11.50
N THR A 263 -8.79 10.75 -10.56
CA THR A 263 -8.62 10.11 -9.25
C THR A 263 -9.85 10.27 -8.35
N ALA A 264 -10.42 11.48 -8.33
CA ALA A 264 -11.60 11.78 -7.51
C ALA A 264 -12.84 10.96 -7.90
N LYS A 265 -13.12 10.80 -9.21
CA LYS A 265 -14.29 10.05 -9.69
C LYS A 265 -14.23 8.55 -9.37
N VAL A 266 -13.04 7.96 -9.36
CA VAL A 266 -12.85 6.55 -9.02
C VAL A 266 -12.99 6.36 -7.50
N SER A 267 -12.41 7.27 -6.70
CA SER A 267 -12.47 7.26 -5.24
C SER A 267 -13.91 7.26 -4.72
N ASP A 268 -14.75 8.17 -5.21
CA ASP A 268 -16.14 8.28 -4.77
C ASP A 268 -16.92 7.00 -5.06
N SER A 269 -16.70 6.39 -6.25
CA SER A 269 -17.38 5.16 -6.64
C SER A 269 -16.98 3.97 -5.77
N PHE A 270 -15.70 3.87 -5.39
CA PHE A 270 -15.16 2.76 -4.61
C PHE A 270 -15.57 2.85 -3.13
N ASN A 271 -15.46 4.04 -2.53
CA ASN A 271 -15.91 4.27 -1.15
C ASN A 271 -17.42 4.04 -1.02
N GLU A 272 -18.20 4.49 -2.01
CA GLU A 272 -19.65 4.25 -2.03
C GLU A 272 -19.98 2.76 -2.23
N ALA A 273 -19.21 2.03 -3.04
CA ALA A 273 -19.36 0.59 -3.19
C ALA A 273 -19.05 -0.16 -1.88
N LEU A 274 -17.96 0.19 -1.18
CA LEU A 274 -17.62 -0.39 0.12
C LEU A 274 -18.68 -0.10 1.18
N LYS A 275 -19.19 1.14 1.22
CA LYS A 275 -20.27 1.52 2.14
C LYS A 275 -21.54 0.71 1.86
N LYS A 276 -21.90 0.50 0.59
CA LYS A 276 -23.04 -0.36 0.21
C LYS A 276 -22.83 -1.82 0.59
N VAL A 277 -21.62 -2.35 0.47
CA VAL A 277 -21.28 -3.71 0.92
C VAL A 277 -21.41 -3.82 2.45
N GLU A 278 -20.94 -2.84 3.20
CA GLU A 278 -21.07 -2.80 4.66
C GLU A 278 -22.54 -2.70 5.10
N GLU A 279 -23.34 -1.83 4.46
CA GLU A 279 -24.78 -1.74 4.71
C GLU A 279 -25.50 -3.06 4.38
N ALA A 280 -25.13 -3.73 3.29
CA ALA A 280 -25.68 -5.03 2.92
C ALA A 280 -25.32 -6.12 3.95
N MET A 281 -24.10 -6.09 4.48
CA MET A 281 -23.66 -7.01 5.54
C MET A 281 -24.40 -6.80 6.85
N LEU A 282 -24.58 -5.55 7.27
CA LEU A 282 -25.38 -5.22 8.46
C LEU A 282 -26.84 -5.65 8.30
N ARG A 283 -27.42 -5.47 7.11
CA ARG A 283 -28.78 -5.97 6.81
C ARG A 283 -28.86 -7.49 6.87
N LEU A 284 -27.86 -8.20 6.33
CA LEU A 284 -27.81 -9.65 6.39
C LEU A 284 -27.68 -10.14 7.84
N GLU A 285 -26.83 -9.49 8.64
CA GLU A 285 -26.66 -9.79 10.06
C GLU A 285 -27.98 -9.63 10.83
N ASN A 286 -28.70 -8.52 10.60
CA ASN A 286 -30.02 -8.30 11.21
C ASN A 286 -31.06 -9.34 10.77
N LEU A 287 -31.13 -9.67 9.47
CA LEU A 287 -32.05 -10.70 8.97
C LEU A 287 -31.76 -12.08 9.57
N LEU A 288 -30.48 -12.41 9.76
CA LEU A 288 -30.09 -13.67 10.38
C LEU A 288 -30.41 -13.69 11.88
N GLN A 289 -30.28 -12.57 12.58
CA GLN A 289 -30.76 -12.43 13.96
C GLN A 289 -32.28 -12.59 14.05
N GLU A 290 -33.05 -11.97 13.16
CA GLU A 290 -34.51 -12.11 13.08
C GLU A 290 -34.94 -13.56 12.81
N LEU A 291 -34.24 -14.26 11.90
CA LEU A 291 -34.47 -15.69 11.62
C LEU A 291 -34.14 -16.57 12.84
N TYR A 292 -33.08 -16.25 13.59
CA TYR A 292 -32.74 -16.97 14.82
C TYR A 292 -33.80 -16.77 15.90
N VAL A 293 -34.30 -15.54 16.08
CA VAL A 293 -35.39 -15.26 17.04
C VAL A 293 -36.68 -15.98 16.62
N SER A 294 -36.95 -16.06 15.32
CA SER A 294 -38.17 -16.69 14.77
C SER A 294 -38.14 -18.23 14.74
N SER A 295 -36.96 -18.86 14.73
CA SER A 295 -36.80 -20.33 14.58
C SER A 295 -36.64 -21.08 15.90
N THR A 296 -36.60 -20.40 17.05
CA THR A 296 -36.47 -21.01 18.38
C THR A 296 -37.69 -21.85 18.84
N SER A 297 -38.73 -22.01 18.01
CA SER A 297 -39.87 -22.91 18.29
C SER A 297 -39.79 -24.30 17.62
N SER A 298 -38.74 -24.62 16.87
CA SER A 298 -38.64 -25.92 16.17
C SER A 298 -37.21 -26.44 16.17
N GLY A 299 -36.91 -27.33 17.12
CA GLY A 299 -35.62 -27.99 17.24
C GLY A 299 -35.33 -28.92 16.06
N LYS A 300 -34.35 -28.54 15.23
CA LYS A 300 -33.34 -29.38 14.55
C LYS A 300 -32.83 -28.63 13.32
N GLU A 301 -31.75 -27.88 13.51
CA GLU A 301 -30.65 -27.59 12.56
C GLU A 301 -29.90 -26.36 13.09
N HIS A 302 -28.93 -26.58 13.98
CA HIS A 302 -27.98 -25.55 14.38
C HIS A 302 -27.02 -25.28 13.21
N LEU A 303 -27.48 -24.48 12.24
CA LEU A 303 -26.60 -23.89 11.23
C LEU A 303 -25.65 -22.92 11.95
N ASN A 304 -24.36 -23.10 11.70
CA ASN A 304 -23.26 -22.32 12.25
C ASN A 304 -23.20 -20.93 11.60
N ILE A 305 -24.29 -20.18 11.72
CA ILE A 305 -24.54 -18.91 11.03
C ILE A 305 -23.47 -17.87 11.39
N CYS A 306 -22.92 -17.91 12.61
CA CYS A 306 -21.79 -17.05 12.97
C CYS A 306 -20.51 -17.39 12.20
N SER A 307 -20.20 -18.68 11.98
CA SER A 307 -19.03 -19.07 11.18
C SER A 307 -19.20 -18.76 9.71
N ASP A 308 -20.41 -18.89 9.17
CA ASP A 308 -20.64 -18.56 7.76
C ASP A 308 -20.68 -17.05 7.54
N LEU A 309 -21.19 -16.27 8.51
CA LEU A 309 -21.06 -14.82 8.51
C LEU A 309 -19.60 -14.36 8.60
N GLU A 310 -18.76 -15.02 9.41
CA GLU A 310 -17.32 -14.72 9.42
C GLU A 310 -16.61 -15.12 8.13
N LYS A 311 -17.08 -16.14 7.40
CA LYS A 311 -16.54 -16.49 6.08
C LYS A 311 -16.98 -15.55 4.97
N ILE A 312 -18.17 -14.97 5.09
CA ILE A 312 -18.72 -14.02 4.12
C ILE A 312 -18.18 -12.61 4.37
N ARG A 313 -18.07 -12.22 5.65
CA ARG A 313 -17.48 -10.96 6.09
C ARG A 313 -16.05 -10.87 5.61
#